data_AF-A0A1Q9RU80-F1
#
_entry.id   AF-A0A1Q9RU80-F1
#
_cell.length_a   1.000
_cell.length_b   1.000
_cell.length_c   1.000
_cell.angle_alpha   90.00
_cell.angle_beta   90.00
_cell.angle_gamma   90.00
#
_symmetry.space_group_name_H-M   'P 1'
#
loop_
_entity.id
_entity.type
_entity.pdbx_description
1 polymer ?
#
loop_
_entity_poly.entity_id
_entity_poly.type
_entity_poly.pdbx_seq_one_letter_code
_entity_poly.pdbx_strand_id
1 'polypeptide(L)'
;MSGTTERGEVRFLDTTFRDGSQSLWAMGIRHGMMEALGGDLDRAGFDVIEVPANPIFFKKMVRDLKEDPWETMRMLARTITRTPKTCMGGAGGSLNGFGTPPPPCSTGCTRGASPRSGCSTGPSSWPTPATRSPGCSRRPSRSPVSWV
;
A
#
# COMPACT_ATOMS: atom_id res chain seq x y z
N MET A 1 12.36 11.76 -40.43
CA MET A 1 13.20 12.39 -39.40
C MET A 1 13.64 11.28 -38.46
N SER A 2 14.96 11.08 -38.37
CA SER A 2 15.61 9.94 -37.72
C SER A 2 15.22 9.83 -36.25
N GLY A 3 14.64 8.69 -35.85
CA GLY A 3 14.38 8.37 -34.45
C GLY A 3 15.69 8.08 -33.75
N THR A 4 16.19 9.05 -33.00
CA THR A 4 17.28 8.85 -32.06
C THR A 4 16.65 8.29 -30.79
N THR A 5 16.84 7.00 -30.53
CA THR A 5 16.65 6.47 -29.18
C THR A 5 17.67 7.20 -28.30
N GLU A 6 17.23 8.27 -27.66
CA GLU A 6 17.93 8.91 -26.55
C GLU A 6 18.38 7.79 -25.61
N ARG A 7 19.68 7.78 -25.29
CA ARG A 7 20.29 6.75 -24.44
C ARG A 7 19.45 6.67 -23.15
N GLY A 8 18.80 5.53 -22.91
CA GLY A 8 17.70 5.42 -21.96
C GLY A 8 18.01 6.03 -20.60
N GLU A 9 17.33 7.12 -20.27
CA GLU A 9 17.48 7.82 -18.99
C GLU A 9 17.09 6.89 -17.85
N VAL A 10 18.03 6.63 -16.93
CA VAL A 10 17.80 5.83 -15.73
C VAL A 10 17.26 6.74 -14.64
N ARG A 11 16.09 6.39 -14.11
CA ARG A 11 15.44 7.16 -13.05
C ARG A 11 15.47 6.41 -11.73
N PHE A 12 15.54 7.17 -10.64
CA PHE A 12 15.76 6.62 -9.30
C PHE A 12 14.56 6.87 -8.40
N LEU A 13 14.21 5.82 -7.65
CA LEU A 13 13.19 5.84 -6.62
C LEU A 13 13.88 5.68 -5.27
N ASP A 14 13.61 6.59 -4.34
CA ASP A 14 14.14 6.50 -2.99
C ASP A 14 13.32 5.51 -2.15
N THR A 15 14.01 4.59 -1.49
CA THR A 15 13.41 3.59 -0.58
C THR A 15 13.88 3.75 0.85
N THR A 16 14.56 4.86 1.20
CA THR A 16 15.26 5.05 2.46
C THR A 16 14.34 4.87 3.66
N PHE A 17 13.16 5.52 3.66
CA PHE A 17 12.23 5.47 4.78
C PHE A 17 11.53 4.12 4.94
N ARG A 18 11.24 3.44 3.83
CA ARG A 18 10.52 2.18 3.83
C ARG A 18 11.50 1.00 3.73
N ASP A 19 11.88 0.58 2.52
CA ASP A 19 12.56 -0.70 2.33
C ASP A 19 13.99 -0.72 2.89
N GLY A 20 14.68 0.43 2.84
CA GLY A 20 16.01 0.61 3.42
C GLY A 20 15.99 0.39 4.94
N SER A 21 15.10 1.08 5.66
CA SER A 21 14.99 0.91 7.11
C SER A 21 14.50 -0.49 7.50
N GLN A 22 13.64 -1.11 6.69
CA GLN A 22 13.18 -2.48 6.90
C GLN A 22 14.34 -3.48 6.84
N SER A 23 15.20 -3.35 5.83
CA SER A 23 16.29 -4.30 5.57
C SER A 23 17.48 -4.09 6.49
N LEU A 24 17.84 -2.83 6.77
CA LEU A 24 19.09 -2.50 7.48
C LEU A 24 18.89 -2.30 8.98
N TRP A 25 17.68 -1.91 9.42
CA TRP A 25 17.44 -1.52 10.81
C TRP A 25 16.12 -2.06 11.37
N ALA A 26 15.64 -3.21 10.88
CA ALA A 26 14.43 -3.86 11.40
C ALA A 26 13.22 -2.89 11.52
N MET A 27 13.08 -1.98 10.55
CA MET A 27 12.06 -0.92 10.49
C MET A 27 12.15 0.09 11.66
N GLY A 28 13.33 0.27 12.24
CA GLY A 28 13.59 1.08 13.43
C GLY A 28 13.66 2.59 13.18
N ILE A 29 13.34 3.07 11.99
CA ILE A 29 13.33 4.51 11.68
C ILE A 29 12.16 5.20 12.40
N ARG A 30 12.46 6.30 13.10
CA ARG A 30 11.51 7.04 13.94
C ARG A 30 10.97 8.28 13.26
N HIS A 31 9.82 8.76 13.75
CA HIS A 31 9.17 9.99 13.30
C HIS A 31 10.15 11.16 13.11
N GLY A 32 10.90 11.51 14.16
CA GLY A 32 11.82 12.66 14.12
C GLY A 32 13.01 12.49 13.17
N MET A 33 13.43 11.24 12.89
CA MET A 33 14.48 10.97 11.90
C MET A 33 13.97 11.22 10.48
N MET A 34 12.74 10.79 10.21
CA MET A 34 12.08 11.04 8.94
C MET A 34 11.79 12.53 8.73
N GLU A 35 11.38 13.24 9.78
CA GLU A 35 11.16 14.68 9.75
C GLU A 35 12.44 15.44 9.40
N ALA A 36 13.56 15.08 10.04
CA ALA A 36 14.85 15.71 9.78
C ALA A 36 15.33 15.54 8.33
N LEU A 37 15.06 14.38 7.70
CA LEU A 37 15.54 14.06 6.35
C LEU A 37 14.55 14.41 5.23
N GLY A 38 13.26 14.53 5.54
CA GLY A 38 12.21 14.60 4.52
C GLY A 38 12.39 15.76 3.53
N GLY A 39 12.81 16.93 4.02
CA GLY A 39 13.04 18.10 3.17
C GLY A 39 14.24 17.96 2.24
N ASP A 40 15.29 17.26 2.68
CA ASP A 40 16.47 16.98 1.86
C ASP A 40 16.14 15.96 0.77
N LEU A 41 15.42 14.88 1.10
CA LEU A 41 14.99 13.88 0.12
C LEU A 41 14.07 14.49 -0.93
N ASP A 42 13.14 15.36 -0.54
CA ASP A 42 12.30 16.10 -1.48
C ASP A 42 13.16 16.93 -2.46
N ARG A 43 14.31 17.46 -2.03
CA ARG A 43 15.24 18.28 -2.86
C ARG A 43 16.21 17.47 -3.70
N ALA A 44 16.40 16.20 -3.39
CA ALA A 44 17.40 15.36 -4.03
C ALA A 44 17.10 15.02 -5.51
N GLY A 45 15.87 15.24 -5.98
CA GLY A 45 15.51 15.02 -7.39
C GLY A 45 15.18 13.56 -7.75
N PHE A 46 14.75 12.77 -6.76
CA PHE A 46 14.17 11.46 -7.03
C PHE A 46 12.85 11.58 -7.79
N ASP A 47 12.57 10.59 -8.64
CA ASP A 47 11.29 10.49 -9.35
C ASP A 47 10.14 10.28 -8.37
N VAL A 48 10.38 9.44 -7.37
CA VAL A 48 9.39 9.01 -6.38
C VAL A 48 10.11 8.70 -5.07
N ILE A 49 9.48 9.02 -3.95
CA ILE A 49 9.93 8.61 -2.61
C ILE A 49 8.95 7.58 -2.05
N GLU A 50 9.45 6.43 -1.63
CA GLU A 50 8.67 5.40 -0.95
C GLU A 50 8.52 5.72 0.54
N VAL A 51 7.29 6.00 0.96
CA VAL A 51 6.95 6.28 2.36
C VAL A 51 6.48 5.02 3.09
N PRO A 52 6.66 4.90 4.41
CA PRO A 52 6.30 3.71 5.18
C PRO A 52 4.78 3.57 5.45
N ALA A 53 3.96 3.79 4.43
CA ALA A 53 2.49 3.67 4.48
C ALA A 53 2.01 2.24 4.19
N ASN A 54 2.41 1.28 5.02
CA ASN A 54 2.00 -0.13 4.87
C ASN A 54 1.65 -0.80 6.21
N PRO A 55 0.93 -1.94 6.22
CA PRO A 55 0.45 -2.58 7.44
C PRO A 55 1.54 -2.96 8.43
N ILE A 56 2.70 -3.39 7.92
CA ILE A 56 3.80 -3.90 8.72
C ILE A 56 4.48 -2.74 9.46
N PHE A 57 4.70 -1.62 8.77
CA PHE A 57 5.23 -0.39 9.38
C PHE A 57 4.26 0.23 10.36
N PHE A 58 2.95 0.24 10.06
CA PHE A 58 1.95 0.73 11.01
C PHE A 58 1.96 -0.09 12.30
N LYS A 59 2.04 -1.43 12.19
CA LYS A 59 2.20 -2.30 13.35
C LYS A 59 3.49 -1.99 14.11
N LYS A 60 4.61 -1.78 13.41
CA LYS A 60 5.91 -1.46 14.02
C LYS A 60 5.85 -0.15 14.81
N MET A 61 5.32 0.92 14.22
CA MET A 61 5.20 2.23 14.84
C MET A 61 4.36 2.16 16.12
N VAL A 62 3.20 1.51 16.06
CA VAL A 62 2.30 1.41 17.21
C VAL A 62 2.84 0.46 18.29
N ARG A 63 3.26 -0.75 17.91
CA ARG A 63 3.63 -1.80 18.87
C ARG A 63 4.99 -1.57 19.49
N ASP A 64 5.99 -1.19 18.69
CA ASP A 64 7.38 -1.20 19.12
C ASP A 64 7.91 0.21 19.36
N LEU A 65 7.64 1.15 18.45
CA LEU A 65 8.17 2.52 18.54
C LEU A 65 7.33 3.44 19.42
N LYS A 66 6.06 3.07 19.68
CA LYS A 66 5.07 3.86 20.44
C LYS A 66 4.80 5.23 19.80
N GLU A 67 4.76 5.26 18.46
CA GLU A 67 4.49 6.46 17.67
C GLU A 67 3.14 6.36 16.94
N ASP A 68 2.49 7.50 16.69
CA ASP A 68 1.27 7.55 15.87
C ASP A 68 1.64 7.50 14.37
N PRO A 69 1.33 6.40 13.66
CA PRO A 69 1.65 6.29 12.24
C PRO A 69 0.92 7.33 11.40
N TRP A 70 -0.28 7.77 11.80
CA TRP A 70 -1.05 8.76 11.06
C TRP A 70 -0.37 10.13 11.12
N GLU A 71 0.15 10.51 12.29
CA GLU A 71 0.88 11.76 12.39
C GLU A 71 2.18 11.74 11.61
N THR A 72 2.88 10.60 11.57
CA THR A 72 4.04 10.42 10.66
C THR A 72 3.65 10.61 9.20
N MET A 73 2.53 10.05 8.74
CA MET A 73 2.07 10.25 7.35
C MET A 73 1.70 11.71 7.07
N ARG A 74 1.02 12.39 8.00
CA ARG A 74 0.69 13.82 7.85
C ARG A 74 1.94 14.69 7.82
N MET A 75 2.90 14.42 8.70
CA MET A 75 4.19 15.11 8.72
C MET A 75 4.92 14.92 7.39
N LEU A 76 5.07 13.68 6.91
CA LEU A 76 5.72 13.41 5.62
C LEU A 76 5.01 14.09 4.44
N ALA A 77 3.68 14.17 4.47
CA ALA A 77 2.90 14.87 3.46
C ALA A 77 3.13 16.40 3.49
N ARG A 78 3.38 16.98 4.67
CA ARG A 78 3.73 18.41 4.82
C ARG A 78 5.18 18.69 4.41
N THR A 79 6.09 17.79 4.72
CA THR A 79 7.54 17.99 4.51
C THR A 79 7.97 17.70 3.07
N ILE A 80 7.43 16.65 2.46
CA ILE A 80 7.73 16.26 1.07
C ILE A 80 6.61 16.81 0.19
N THR A 81 6.85 17.91 -0.52
CA THR A 81 5.80 18.63 -1.25
C THR A 81 5.97 18.56 -2.77
N ARG A 82 7.20 18.38 -3.26
CA ARG A 82 7.52 18.39 -4.69
C ARG A 82 7.59 16.99 -5.26
N THR A 83 8.17 16.05 -4.53
CA THR A 83 8.35 14.69 -5.02
C THR A 83 7.09 13.83 -4.79
N PRO A 84 6.59 13.13 -5.83
CA PRO A 84 5.54 12.14 -5.69
C PRO A 84 5.91 11.08 -4.66
N LYS A 85 4.93 10.66 -3.87
CA LYS A 85 5.09 9.62 -2.85
C LYS A 85 4.43 8.34 -3.31
N THR A 86 5.07 7.21 -3.07
CA THR A 86 4.49 5.88 -3.26
C THR A 86 4.62 5.06 -1.99
N CYS A 87 3.92 3.94 -1.93
CA CYS A 87 4.06 2.98 -0.85
C CYS A 87 3.76 1.58 -1.37
N MET A 88 4.44 0.58 -0.80
CA MET A 88 4.05 -0.81 -1.00
C MET A 88 2.67 -1.06 -0.36
N GLY A 89 1.64 -1.23 -1.19
CA GLY A 89 0.30 -1.57 -0.74
C GLY A 89 0.28 -2.93 -0.04
N GLY A 90 -0.44 -3.02 1.08
CA GLY A 90 -0.72 -4.31 1.71
C GLY A 90 -1.53 -5.23 0.80
N ALA A 91 -1.59 -6.52 1.12
CA ALA A 91 -2.37 -7.48 0.34
C ALA A 91 -3.82 -6.99 0.12
N GLY A 92 -4.22 -6.83 -1.15
CA GLY A 92 -5.54 -6.30 -1.53
C GLY A 92 -5.77 -4.81 -1.20
N GLY A 93 -4.71 -4.02 -0.96
CA GLY A 93 -4.82 -2.62 -0.51
C GLY A 93 -5.22 -2.47 0.96
N SER A 94 -5.26 -3.57 1.72
CA SER A 94 -5.59 -3.54 3.14
C SER A 94 -4.46 -2.93 3.96
N LEU A 95 -4.81 -2.02 4.89
CA LEU A 95 -3.91 -1.52 5.94
C LEU A 95 -3.96 -2.37 7.22
N ASN A 96 -4.79 -3.42 7.27
CA ASN A 96 -4.87 -4.30 8.42
C ASN A 96 -3.62 -5.18 8.52
N GLY A 97 -2.76 -4.90 9.51
CA GLY A 97 -1.56 -5.68 9.80
C GLY A 97 -1.71 -6.73 10.90
N PHE A 98 -2.91 -6.87 11.48
CA PHE A 98 -3.17 -7.74 12.64
C PHE A 98 -4.06 -8.95 12.32
N GLY A 99 -4.75 -8.94 11.17
CA GLY A 99 -5.63 -10.02 10.75
C GLY A 99 -5.61 -10.25 9.25
N THR A 100 -6.32 -11.28 8.80
CA THR A 100 -6.45 -11.60 7.38
C THR A 100 -7.15 -10.44 6.67
N PRO A 101 -6.58 -9.88 5.59
CA PRO A 101 -7.27 -8.87 4.81
C PRO A 101 -8.58 -9.46 4.30
N PRO A 102 -9.68 -8.69 4.28
CA PRO A 102 -10.90 -9.16 3.63
C PRO A 102 -10.55 -9.51 2.18
N PRO A 103 -11.19 -10.54 1.58
CA PRO A 103 -10.98 -10.84 0.19
C PRO A 103 -11.23 -9.56 -0.61
N PRO A 104 -10.41 -9.27 -1.65
CA PRO A 104 -10.69 -8.14 -2.51
C PRO A 104 -12.14 -8.29 -2.95
N CYS A 105 -12.98 -7.27 -2.71
CA CYS A 105 -14.27 -7.24 -3.35
C CYS A 105 -13.97 -7.29 -4.84
N SER A 106 -14.15 -8.45 -5.47
CA SER A 106 -14.18 -8.54 -6.91
C SER A 106 -15.35 -7.66 -7.30
N THR A 107 -15.02 -6.47 -7.79
CA THR A 107 -16.00 -5.51 -8.26
C THR A 107 -16.62 -6.10 -9.52
N GLY A 108 -17.56 -7.05 -9.36
CA GLY A 108 -18.56 -7.45 -10.34
C GLY A 108 -19.56 -6.32 -10.58
N CYS A 109 -19.08 -5.08 -10.62
CA CYS A 109 -19.84 -3.87 -10.84
C CYS A 109 -18.98 -2.84 -11.58
N THR A 110 -18.19 -3.27 -12.57
CA THR A 110 -17.97 -2.41 -13.73
C THR A 110 -19.27 -2.40 -14.53
N ARG A 111 -20.18 -1.50 -14.14
CA ARG A 111 -21.27 -1.07 -15.02
C ARG A 111 -20.60 -0.43 -16.24
N GLY A 112 -20.46 -1.19 -17.32
CA GLY A 112 -20.09 -0.65 -18.64
C GLY A 112 -18.70 -0.98 -19.20
N ALA A 113 -18.18 -2.21 -19.06
CA ALA A 113 -17.07 -2.68 -19.89
C ALA A 113 -17.55 -3.79 -20.85
N SER A 114 -17.35 -3.52 -22.14
CA SER A 114 -17.70 -4.30 -23.34
C SER A 114 -17.71 -5.83 -23.21
N PRO A 115 -18.68 -6.55 -23.84
CA PRO A 115 -18.72 -8.00 -23.87
C PRO A 115 -17.82 -8.52 -25.00
N ARG A 116 -16.50 -8.56 -24.79
CA ARG A 116 -15.59 -9.40 -25.58
C ARG A 116 -14.15 -9.30 -25.07
N SER A 117 -13.82 -10.16 -24.13
CA SER A 117 -12.51 -10.81 -24.05
C SER A 117 -12.57 -11.84 -22.91
N GLY A 118 -12.77 -13.10 -23.28
CA GLY A 118 -12.53 -14.20 -22.37
C GLY A 118 -11.03 -14.28 -22.07
N CYS A 119 -10.67 -14.29 -20.79
CA CYS A 119 -9.37 -14.76 -20.36
C CYS A 119 -9.56 -16.19 -19.84
N SER A 120 -9.49 -17.14 -20.76
CA SER A 120 -9.10 -18.50 -20.46
C SER A 120 -7.63 -18.52 -20.05
N THR A 121 -7.30 -19.07 -18.88
CA THR A 121 -6.56 -20.36 -18.71
C THR A 121 -5.96 -20.45 -17.30
N GLY A 122 -6.31 -21.51 -16.57
CA GLY A 122 -5.46 -22.09 -15.51
C GLY A 122 -4.30 -22.91 -16.13
N PRO A 123 -3.68 -23.91 -15.45
CA PRO A 123 -4.02 -24.51 -14.15
C PRO A 123 -2.80 -24.84 -13.23
N SER A 124 -3.02 -25.08 -11.93
CA SER A 124 -2.34 -26.17 -11.18
C SER A 124 -2.89 -26.38 -9.74
N SER A 125 -3.36 -27.61 -9.53
CA SER A 125 -3.46 -28.42 -8.29
C SER A 125 -3.83 -27.77 -6.95
N TRP A 126 -5.04 -28.04 -6.45
CA TRP A 126 -5.35 -28.87 -5.27
C TRP A 126 -6.88 -29.05 -5.19
N PRO A 127 -7.43 -30.25 -4.92
CA PRO A 127 -8.87 -30.44 -4.83
C PRO A 127 -9.37 -29.98 -3.47
N THR A 128 -10.10 -28.87 -3.40
CA THR A 128 -10.95 -28.56 -2.25
C THR A 128 -12.37 -29.05 -2.56
N PRO A 129 -13.03 -29.80 -1.66
CA PRO A 129 -14.37 -30.28 -1.90
C PRO A 129 -15.32 -29.09 -2.08
N ALA A 130 -16.16 -29.17 -3.10
CA ALA A 130 -17.18 -28.19 -3.43
C ALA A 130 -18.08 -27.91 -2.22
N THR A 131 -17.78 -26.88 -1.46
CA THR A 131 -18.71 -26.31 -0.50
C THR A 131 -19.61 -25.36 -1.28
N ARG A 132 -20.81 -25.85 -1.60
CA ARG A 132 -21.96 -25.06 -2.05
C ARG A 132 -22.01 -23.76 -1.25
N SER A 133 -21.85 -22.62 -1.91
CA SER A 133 -22.11 -21.32 -1.30
C SER A 133 -23.58 -21.27 -0.88
N PRO A 134 -23.93 -21.11 0.41
CA PRO A 134 -25.28 -20.79 0.78
C PRO A 134 -25.49 -19.30 0.51
N GLY A 135 -26.49 -19.00 -0.32
CA GLY A 135 -27.35 -17.84 -0.18
C GLY A 135 -26.66 -16.49 0.04
N CYS A 136 -26.63 -15.72 -1.04
CA CYS A 136 -26.76 -14.26 -0.99
C CYS A 136 -27.83 -13.89 0.07
N SER A 137 -27.38 -13.53 1.27
CA SER A 137 -28.24 -13.15 2.38
C SER A 137 -28.21 -11.63 2.51
N ARG A 138 -29.41 -11.11 2.74
CA ARG A 138 -29.75 -9.69 2.72
C ARG A 138 -28.89 -8.91 3.71
N ARG A 139 -28.51 -7.71 3.25
CA ARG A 139 -27.98 -6.56 4.00
C ARG A 139 -28.42 -6.58 5.48
N PRO A 140 -27.51 -6.63 6.48
CA PRO A 140 -27.93 -6.43 7.86
C PRO A 140 -28.31 -4.96 8.06
N SER A 141 -29.48 -4.75 8.66
CA SER A 141 -29.94 -3.46 9.16
C SER A 141 -28.94 -2.88 10.14
N ARG A 142 -28.68 -1.57 10.03
CA ARG A 142 -27.89 -0.80 10.99
C ARG A 142 -28.50 -0.95 12.39
N SER A 143 -27.71 -1.42 13.35
CA SER A 143 -27.97 -1.22 14.78
C SER A 143 -26.96 -0.20 15.30
N PRO A 144 -27.36 0.78 16.13
CA PRO A 144 -26.44 1.74 16.71
C PRO A 144 -25.71 1.06 17.89
N VAL A 145 -24.39 1.02 17.85
CA VAL A 145 -23.60 0.62 19.03
C VAL A 145 -23.29 1.88 19.83
N SER A 146 -23.85 1.96 21.03
CA SER A 146 -23.48 2.88 22.10
C SER A 146 -22.14 2.46 22.70
N TRP A 147 -21.20 3.38 22.79
CA TRP A 147 -19.96 3.18 23.54
C TRP A 147 -20.22 3.35 25.04
N VAL A 148 -19.85 2.33 25.83
CA VAL A 148 -19.43 2.46 27.22
C VAL A 148 -17.94 2.78 27.21
#